data_AF-A0A8H7GYW8-F1
#
_entry.id   AF-A0A8H7GYW8-F1
#
_cell.length_a   1.000
_cell.length_b   1.000
_cell.length_c   1.000
_cell.angle_alpha   90.00
_cell.angle_beta   90.00
_cell.angle_gamma   90.00
#
_symmetry.space_group_name_H-M   'P 1'
#
loop_
_entity.id
_entity.type
_entity.pdbx_description
1 polymer ?
#
loop_
_entity_poly.entity_id
_entity_poly.type
_entity_poly.pdbx_seq_one_letter_code
_entity_poly.pdbx_strand_id
1 'polypeptide(L)'
;MKLSLWALCVSIAVGLKIEPLPNNDRRALLIDKISNSLDNRQTFGPAIDVFSLQQNDGKDTDDCPPCFNCNLPNFECTQFSQCNVFSGMCECRDGYGGVDCLVPLCGGLSDGNRNRPMRENDTCDCKSGWLGINCNLCTEDSVCDAFVPEGLQGTCYKGGLLVNRFHQMCDVTNKKIVAILDGKIPQATFSCNKTAETCDFQFWIDQKESFYCDLDQCGYSFDSRSNTTHYNCETVACKCLPDRMLCGEKGLIDISEFPHRNDPRAGRLHL
;
A
#
# COMPACT_ATOMS: atom_id res chain seq x y z
N MET A 1 -38.46 19.24 2.95
CA MET A 1 -37.37 19.58 2.00
C MET A 1 -36.18 18.68 2.33
N LYS A 2 -36.15 17.47 1.76
CA LYS A 2 -35.16 16.42 2.07
C LYS A 2 -33.94 16.64 1.17
N LEU A 3 -32.89 17.29 1.69
CA LEU A 3 -31.58 17.26 1.05
C LEU A 3 -31.02 15.84 1.22
N SER A 4 -30.95 15.11 0.12
CA SER A 4 -30.37 13.77 0.07
C SER A 4 -28.87 13.82 0.36
N LEU A 5 -28.43 13.03 1.35
CA LEU A 5 -27.03 12.79 1.75
C LEU A 5 -26.13 12.31 0.58
N TRP A 6 -26.70 11.97 -0.58
CA TRP A 6 -25.98 11.53 -1.78
C TRP A 6 -25.06 12.59 -2.38
N ALA A 7 -25.35 13.88 -2.20
CA ALA A 7 -24.61 14.94 -2.90
C ALA A 7 -23.23 15.26 -2.28
N LEU A 8 -22.96 14.82 -1.04
CA LEU A 8 -21.70 15.14 -0.36
C LEU A 8 -20.57 14.12 -0.62
N CYS A 9 -20.88 12.88 -0.99
CA CYS A 9 -19.87 11.84 -1.25
C CYS A 9 -19.33 11.86 -2.69
N VAL A 10 -20.11 12.36 -3.66
CA VAL A 10 -19.72 12.38 -5.09
C VAL A 10 -18.56 13.33 -5.40
N SER A 11 -18.23 14.26 -4.49
CA SER A 11 -17.07 15.15 -4.67
C SER A 11 -15.77 14.62 -4.07
N ILE A 12 -15.78 13.47 -3.37
CA ILE A 12 -14.57 12.94 -2.72
C ILE A 12 -13.72 12.14 -3.73
N ALA A 13 -14.30 11.57 -4.79
CA ALA A 13 -13.56 10.82 -5.80
C ALA A 13 -13.16 11.62 -7.06
N VAL A 14 -13.77 12.79 -7.32
CA VAL A 14 -13.62 13.50 -8.62
C VAL A 14 -12.95 14.88 -8.49
N GLY A 15 -12.25 15.12 -7.38
CA GLY A 15 -11.69 16.46 -7.10
C GLY A 15 -10.41 16.47 -6.27
N LEU A 16 -9.68 15.35 -6.20
CA LEU A 16 -8.32 15.36 -5.69
C LEU A 16 -7.43 16.04 -6.73
N LYS A 17 -7.19 17.35 -6.57
CA LYS A 17 -5.99 17.97 -7.14
C LYS A 17 -4.82 17.37 -6.38
N ILE A 18 -4.16 16.43 -7.03
CA ILE A 18 -2.96 15.77 -6.53
C ILE A 18 -1.79 16.66 -6.93
N GLU A 19 -1.34 17.51 -6.01
CA GLU A 19 -0.15 18.32 -6.24
C GLU A 19 1.09 17.50 -5.85
N PRO A 20 2.08 17.32 -6.74
CA PRO A 20 3.32 16.63 -6.39
C PRO A 20 4.05 17.40 -5.29
N LEU A 21 4.60 16.66 -4.32
CA LEU A 21 5.33 17.23 -3.18
C LEU A 21 6.48 18.14 -3.66
N PRO A 22 6.61 19.37 -3.12
CA PRO A 22 7.77 20.21 -3.41
C PRO A 22 9.02 19.63 -2.76
N ASN A 23 10.08 19.51 -3.55
CA ASN A 23 11.40 19.12 -3.09
C ASN A 23 12.00 20.30 -2.28
N ASN A 24 12.03 20.21 -0.94
CA ASN A 24 12.82 21.17 -0.17
C ASN A 24 13.46 20.55 1.07
N ASP A 25 14.76 20.83 1.17
CA ASP A 25 15.69 20.46 2.20
C ASP A 25 15.19 20.79 3.62
N ARG A 26 15.21 19.81 4.51
CA ARG A 26 15.31 20.05 5.95
C ARG A 26 16.58 19.40 6.49
N ARG A 27 17.69 20.11 6.28
CA ARG A 27 18.86 19.98 7.14
C ARG A 27 18.62 20.69 8.47
N ALA A 28 18.96 19.94 9.52
CA ALA A 28 19.34 20.37 10.86
C ALA A 28 18.26 21.03 11.73
N LEU A 29 17.87 20.31 12.79
CA LEU A 29 17.97 20.80 14.16
C LEU A 29 17.87 19.64 15.16
N LEU A 30 18.95 19.47 15.94
CA LEU A 30 19.00 18.96 17.32
C LEU A 30 18.88 17.45 17.55
N ILE A 31 20.02 16.75 17.43
CA ILE A 31 20.37 15.72 18.41
C ILE A 31 21.69 16.15 19.03
N ASP A 32 21.62 16.61 20.27
CA ASP A 32 22.79 16.68 21.14
C ASP A 32 22.41 16.07 22.49
N LYS A 33 23.23 15.10 22.91
CA LYS A 33 23.25 14.37 24.19
C LYS A 33 22.19 13.27 24.38
N ILE A 34 22.66 12.02 24.33
CA ILE A 34 22.98 11.23 25.54
C ILE A 34 24.05 10.20 25.16
N SER A 35 25.19 10.26 25.86
CA SER A 35 26.26 9.26 25.80
C SER A 35 26.00 8.12 26.79
N ASN A 36 26.32 6.92 26.31
CA ASN A 36 26.90 5.78 27.01
C ASN A 36 26.20 5.20 28.25
N SER A 37 25.74 3.96 28.09
CA SER A 37 26.16 2.87 28.98
C SER A 37 26.25 1.56 28.21
N LEU A 38 27.46 1.00 28.21
CA LEU A 38 27.76 -0.38 27.88
C LEU A 38 26.96 -1.32 28.79
N ASP A 39 26.25 -2.29 28.22
CA ASP A 39 26.26 -3.63 28.82
C ASP A 39 26.15 -4.70 27.73
N ASN A 40 27.03 -5.67 27.86
CA ASN A 40 27.32 -6.74 26.94
C ASN A 40 26.65 -8.00 27.50
N ARG A 41 25.61 -8.51 26.84
CA ARG A 41 25.17 -9.89 27.05
C ARG A 41 24.79 -10.54 25.74
N GLN A 42 25.73 -11.37 25.28
CA GLN A 42 25.46 -12.50 24.41
C GLN A 42 24.37 -13.38 25.05
N THR A 43 23.26 -13.57 24.36
CA THR A 43 22.40 -14.73 24.53
C THR A 43 21.96 -15.20 23.16
N PHE A 44 22.70 -16.17 22.63
CA PHE A 44 22.22 -17.04 21.57
C PHE A 44 21.04 -17.85 22.12
N GLY A 45 19.81 -17.52 21.68
CA GLY A 45 18.63 -18.36 21.87
C GLY A 45 18.61 -19.49 20.83
N PRO A 46 18.05 -20.67 21.16
CA PRO A 46 18.39 -21.91 20.48
C PRO A 46 17.74 -22.03 19.10
N ALA A 47 18.44 -22.77 18.23
CA ALA A 47 17.95 -23.22 16.93
C ALA A 47 16.54 -23.83 17.05
N ILE A 48 15.64 -23.39 16.17
CA ILE A 48 14.36 -24.05 15.95
C ILE A 48 14.69 -25.45 15.39
N ASP A 49 14.43 -26.46 16.22
CA ASP A 49 14.60 -27.86 15.87
C ASP A 49 13.50 -28.27 14.88
N VAL A 50 13.84 -28.19 13.60
CA VAL A 50 13.01 -28.69 12.50
C VAL A 50 13.16 -30.22 12.50
N PHE A 51 12.32 -30.91 13.27
CA PHE A 51 11.79 -32.28 13.09
C PHE A 51 11.51 -32.93 14.46
N SER A 52 10.24 -32.89 14.88
CA SER A 52 9.71 -33.95 15.73
C SER A 52 8.23 -34.15 15.43
N LEU A 53 7.95 -34.92 14.37
CA LEU A 53 6.66 -35.59 14.19
C LEU A 53 6.62 -36.76 15.18
N GLN A 54 6.26 -36.48 16.43
CA GLN A 54 5.71 -37.51 17.30
C GLN A 54 4.19 -37.42 17.25
N GLN A 55 3.61 -38.35 16.49
CA GLN A 55 2.20 -38.75 16.63
C GLN A 55 1.96 -39.13 18.10
N ASN A 56 1.19 -38.30 18.80
CA ASN A 56 0.54 -38.67 20.03
C ASN A 56 -0.96 -38.69 19.78
N ASP A 57 -1.49 -39.90 19.59
CA ASP A 57 -2.91 -40.20 19.77
C ASP A 57 -3.26 -40.00 21.25
N GLY A 58 -4.02 -38.95 21.58
CA GLY A 58 -4.67 -38.88 22.89
C GLY A 58 -5.01 -37.48 23.41
N LYS A 59 -6.32 -37.20 23.38
CA LYS A 59 -7.11 -36.14 24.06
C LYS A 59 -7.26 -34.80 23.33
N ASP A 60 -8.37 -34.74 22.59
CA ASP A 60 -9.20 -33.55 22.32
C ASP A 60 -9.26 -32.61 23.53
N THR A 61 -8.51 -31.53 23.44
CA THR A 61 -9.03 -30.20 23.71
C THR A 61 -8.72 -29.39 22.46
N ASP A 62 -9.51 -29.67 21.42
CA ASP A 62 -9.38 -29.16 20.07
C ASP A 62 -9.84 -27.70 19.97
N ASP A 63 -8.90 -26.77 19.98
CA ASP A 63 -9.06 -25.51 19.24
C ASP A 63 -7.67 -24.93 18.96
N CYS A 64 -6.89 -25.66 18.17
CA CYS A 64 -5.81 -25.01 17.41
C CYS A 64 -6.49 -24.30 16.24
N PRO A 65 -6.38 -22.96 16.12
CA PRO A 65 -6.96 -22.25 14.98
C PRO A 65 -6.44 -22.86 13.67
N PRO A 66 -7.28 -22.97 12.63
CA PRO A 66 -6.83 -23.49 11.36
C PRO A 66 -5.63 -22.68 10.87
N CYS A 67 -4.63 -23.38 10.31
CA CYS A 67 -3.51 -22.70 9.68
C CYS A 67 -4.01 -21.83 8.51
N PHE A 68 -3.31 -20.73 8.24
CA PHE A 68 -3.64 -19.86 7.12
C PHE A 68 -3.67 -20.65 5.81
N ASN A 69 -4.77 -20.52 5.07
CA ASN A 69 -4.92 -21.09 3.73
C ASN A 69 -5.92 -20.26 2.94
N CYS A 70 -5.45 -19.46 1.98
CA CYS A 70 -6.28 -18.54 1.21
C CYS A 70 -7.35 -19.21 0.33
N ASN A 71 -7.35 -20.55 0.20
CA ASN A 71 -8.44 -21.28 -0.43
C ASN A 71 -9.68 -21.40 0.47
N LEU A 72 -9.55 -21.13 1.76
CA LEU A 72 -10.65 -21.23 2.71
C LEU A 72 -11.33 -19.87 2.88
N PRO A 73 -12.67 -19.82 3.04
CA PRO A 73 -13.42 -18.55 3.09
C PRO A 73 -13.01 -17.56 4.18
N ASN A 74 -12.35 -18.03 5.24
CA ASN A 74 -11.97 -17.22 6.39
C ASN A 74 -10.55 -16.63 6.26
N PHE A 75 -9.81 -16.97 5.20
CA PHE A 75 -8.47 -16.47 4.95
C PHE A 75 -8.44 -15.73 3.63
N GLU A 76 -8.03 -14.48 3.67
CA GLU A 76 -8.05 -13.60 2.52
C GLU A 76 -6.65 -13.06 2.24
N CYS A 77 -6.26 -13.07 0.98
CA CYS A 77 -5.10 -12.33 0.51
C CYS A 77 -5.49 -10.85 0.34
N THR A 78 -4.92 -9.99 1.18
CA THR A 78 -5.14 -8.55 1.10
C THR A 78 -4.43 -7.94 -0.11
N GLN A 79 -4.67 -6.65 -0.37
CA GLN A 79 -4.12 -5.93 -1.53
C GLN A 79 -4.52 -6.53 -2.88
N PHE A 80 -5.63 -7.28 -2.91
CA PHE A 80 -6.03 -8.07 -4.08
C PHE A 80 -4.87 -8.92 -4.63
N SER A 81 -4.06 -9.46 -3.73
CA SER A 81 -2.98 -10.39 -4.04
C SER A 81 -3.55 -11.75 -4.45
N GLN A 82 -2.83 -12.48 -5.29
CA GLN A 82 -3.33 -13.74 -5.84
C GLN A 82 -3.21 -14.86 -4.81
N CYS A 83 -4.23 -15.70 -4.69
CA CYS A 83 -4.15 -16.92 -3.90
C CYS A 83 -3.57 -18.05 -4.75
N ASN A 84 -2.45 -18.63 -4.32
CA ASN A 84 -1.90 -19.80 -4.97
C ASN A 84 -2.66 -21.04 -4.52
N VAL A 85 -3.53 -21.56 -5.39
CA VAL A 85 -4.45 -22.66 -5.05
C VAL A 85 -3.74 -23.96 -4.66
N PHE A 86 -2.50 -24.17 -5.10
CA PHE A 86 -1.74 -25.38 -4.82
C PHE A 86 -1.08 -25.35 -3.44
N SER A 87 -0.58 -24.19 -3.01
CA SER A 87 0.09 -24.03 -1.72
C SER A 87 -0.83 -23.50 -0.62
N GLY A 88 -1.95 -22.87 -0.97
CA GLY A 88 -2.80 -22.13 -0.03
C GLY A 88 -2.18 -20.84 0.49
N MET A 89 -1.08 -20.38 -0.12
CA MET A 89 -0.37 -19.17 0.28
C MET A 89 -0.66 -18.02 -0.68
N CYS A 90 -0.56 -16.78 -0.18
CA CYS A 90 -0.73 -15.60 -1.00
C CYS A 90 0.54 -15.25 -1.79
N GLU A 91 0.36 -14.87 -3.04
CA GLU A 91 1.36 -14.27 -3.91
C GLU A 91 1.23 -12.75 -3.85
N CYS A 92 1.95 -12.16 -2.90
CA CYS A 92 1.82 -10.75 -2.57
C CYS A 92 2.28 -9.82 -3.69
N ARG A 93 1.49 -8.76 -3.94
CA ARG A 93 1.87 -7.66 -4.82
C ARG A 93 3.10 -6.93 -4.31
N ASP A 94 3.83 -6.31 -5.24
CA ASP A 94 5.03 -5.53 -4.98
C ASP A 94 4.84 -4.52 -3.83
N GLY A 95 5.72 -4.58 -2.83
CA GLY A 95 5.66 -3.71 -1.66
C GLY A 95 4.90 -4.27 -0.46
N TYR A 96 4.40 -5.50 -0.53
CA TYR A 96 3.67 -6.15 0.55
C TYR A 96 4.18 -7.56 0.84
N GLY A 97 4.04 -7.97 2.10
CA GLY A 97 4.44 -9.29 2.60
C GLY A 97 3.60 -9.72 3.80
N GLY A 98 4.05 -10.78 4.46
CA GLY A 98 3.24 -11.53 5.41
C GLY A 98 2.46 -12.66 4.72
N VAL A 99 1.81 -13.51 5.52
CA VAL A 99 1.05 -14.67 4.99
C VAL A 99 -0.20 -14.26 4.23
N ASP A 100 -0.76 -13.10 4.57
CA ASP A 100 -1.99 -12.50 4.04
C ASP A 100 -1.73 -11.24 3.20
N CYS A 101 -0.46 -10.89 2.96
CA CYS A 101 -0.02 -9.70 2.22
C CYS A 101 -0.41 -8.35 2.84
N LEU A 102 -0.75 -8.31 4.13
CA LEU A 102 -1.19 -7.08 4.79
C LEU A 102 -0.04 -6.13 5.13
N VAL A 103 1.17 -6.66 5.30
CA VAL A 103 2.28 -5.92 5.90
C VAL A 103 3.09 -5.21 4.80
N PRO A 104 3.24 -3.87 4.86
CA PRO A 104 4.15 -3.15 3.97
C PRO A 104 5.59 -3.64 4.11
N LEU A 105 6.32 -3.65 3.00
CA LEU A 105 7.75 -3.98 2.98
C LEU A 105 8.59 -2.70 2.91
N CYS A 106 9.73 -2.70 3.58
CA CYS A 106 10.71 -1.61 3.56
C CYS A 106 11.89 -1.92 2.63
N GLY A 107 12.98 -1.16 2.67
CA GLY A 107 14.15 -1.37 1.82
C GLY A 107 14.01 -0.75 0.42
N GLY A 108 14.34 -1.49 -0.64
CA GLY A 108 14.18 -1.04 -2.03
C GLY A 108 13.37 -2.02 -2.85
N LEU A 109 12.44 -1.52 -3.68
CA LEU A 109 11.57 -2.38 -4.48
C LEU A 109 12.36 -3.30 -5.45
N SER A 110 13.52 -2.85 -5.95
CA SER A 110 14.37 -3.65 -6.83
C SER A 110 14.92 -4.92 -6.20
N ASP A 111 14.93 -5.02 -4.86
CA ASP A 111 15.40 -6.22 -4.16
C ASP A 111 14.35 -7.35 -4.20
N GLY A 112 13.10 -7.04 -4.58
CA GLY A 112 11.98 -7.98 -4.67
C GLY A 112 11.38 -8.36 -3.32
N ASN A 113 10.07 -8.66 -3.29
CA ASN A 113 9.32 -8.84 -2.04
C ASN A 113 9.94 -9.85 -1.05
N ARG A 114 10.53 -10.95 -1.55
CA ARG A 114 11.10 -12.00 -0.69
C ARG A 114 12.35 -11.56 0.09
N ASN A 115 13.04 -10.52 -0.37
CA ASN A 115 14.29 -10.05 0.22
C ASN A 115 14.13 -8.75 1.00
N ARG A 116 12.92 -8.18 0.98
CA ARG A 116 12.63 -6.91 1.64
C ARG A 116 12.10 -7.16 3.05
N PRO A 117 12.59 -6.44 4.06
CA PRO A 117 12.11 -6.60 5.43
C PRO A 117 10.66 -6.14 5.55
N MET A 118 9.88 -6.82 6.38
CA MET A 118 8.55 -6.36 6.78
C MET A 118 8.67 -5.10 7.65
N ARG A 119 7.70 -4.19 7.53
CA ARG A 119 7.66 -2.97 8.33
C ARG A 119 7.36 -3.31 9.80
N GLU A 120 8.33 -3.04 10.68
CA GLU A 120 8.19 -3.28 12.13
C GLU A 120 7.67 -2.06 12.89
N ASN A 121 7.98 -0.85 12.41
CA ASN A 121 7.63 0.43 13.05
C ASN A 121 6.48 1.15 12.32
N ASP A 122 6.12 2.35 12.78
CA ASP A 122 5.11 3.18 12.10
C ASP A 122 5.58 3.62 10.69
N THR A 123 6.89 3.66 10.44
CA THR A 123 7.50 4.08 9.16
C THR A 123 8.50 3.05 8.64
N CYS A 124 8.79 3.11 7.35
CA CYS A 124 9.82 2.28 6.72
C CYS A 124 11.17 2.99 6.58
N ASP A 125 12.25 2.21 6.75
CA ASP A 125 13.60 2.62 6.34
C ASP A 125 13.84 2.21 4.89
N CYS A 126 13.90 3.19 4.00
CA CYS A 126 14.10 2.97 2.56
C CYS A 126 15.58 2.98 2.17
N LYS A 127 15.94 2.13 1.21
CA LYS A 127 17.28 2.12 0.59
C LYS A 127 17.47 3.39 -0.24
N SER A 128 18.73 3.80 -0.45
CA SER A 128 19.04 4.95 -1.32
C SER A 128 18.36 4.80 -2.68
N GLY A 129 17.83 5.90 -3.20
CA GLY A 129 17.06 5.92 -4.43
C GLY A 129 15.58 5.52 -4.28
N TRP A 130 15.12 5.11 -3.09
CA TRP A 130 13.71 4.77 -2.80
C TRP A 130 13.10 5.64 -1.69
N LEU A 131 11.81 5.92 -1.82
CA LEU A 131 10.96 6.63 -0.85
C LEU A 131 9.55 6.00 -0.81
N GLY A 132 8.67 6.59 -0.01
CA GLY A 132 7.26 6.21 0.09
C GLY A 132 6.97 5.29 1.27
N ILE A 133 5.69 5.13 1.60
CA ILE A 133 5.23 4.33 2.76
C ILE A 133 5.73 2.88 2.67
N ASN A 134 5.78 2.33 1.44
CA ASN A 134 6.24 0.97 1.16
C ASN A 134 7.58 0.99 0.39
N CYS A 135 8.39 2.04 0.48
CA CYS A 135 9.69 2.17 -0.21
C CYS A 135 9.70 1.75 -1.70
N ASN A 136 8.62 2.07 -2.40
CA ASN A 136 8.36 1.72 -3.80
C ASN A 136 8.37 2.94 -4.74
N LEU A 137 8.51 4.15 -4.20
CA LEU A 137 8.68 5.38 -4.99
C LEU A 137 10.16 5.56 -5.35
N CYS A 138 10.49 5.45 -6.63
CA CYS A 138 11.86 5.73 -7.07
C CYS A 138 12.17 7.23 -6.94
N THR A 139 13.44 7.55 -6.71
CA THR A 139 13.94 8.94 -6.69
C THR A 139 15.17 9.16 -7.59
N GLU A 140 15.82 8.06 -7.98
CA GLU A 140 17.02 7.99 -8.81
C GLU A 140 16.79 7.02 -9.97
N ASP A 141 17.40 7.28 -11.13
CA ASP A 141 17.19 6.43 -12.32
C ASP A 141 17.79 5.02 -12.16
N SER A 142 18.96 4.92 -11.51
CA SER A 142 19.72 3.67 -11.36
C SER A 142 18.95 2.56 -10.64
N VAL A 143 18.00 2.90 -9.75
CA VAL A 143 17.20 1.88 -9.06
C VAL A 143 16.15 1.25 -9.97
N CYS A 144 15.87 1.87 -11.13
CA CYS A 144 14.91 1.38 -12.10
C CYS A 144 15.50 0.36 -13.09
N ASP A 145 16.83 0.19 -13.13
CA ASP A 145 17.52 -0.72 -14.05
C ASP A 145 17.03 -2.18 -13.91
N ALA A 146 16.64 -2.58 -12.69
CA ALA A 146 16.11 -3.92 -12.41
C ALA A 146 14.75 -4.21 -13.06
N PHE A 147 14.04 -3.19 -13.55
CA PHE A 147 12.70 -3.33 -14.14
C PHE A 147 12.68 -3.14 -15.65
N VAL A 148 13.85 -3.02 -16.27
CA VAL A 148 14.01 -2.98 -17.72
C VAL A 148 14.82 -4.20 -18.20
N PRO A 149 14.69 -4.61 -19.48
CA PRO A 149 15.50 -5.68 -20.04
C PRO A 149 17.01 -5.46 -19.84
N GLU A 150 17.76 -6.56 -19.77
CA GLU A 150 19.22 -6.52 -19.62
C GLU A 150 19.87 -5.65 -20.71
N GLY A 151 20.85 -4.84 -20.29
CA GLY A 151 21.58 -3.92 -21.18
C GLY A 151 20.88 -2.58 -21.43
N LEU A 152 19.69 -2.35 -20.87
CA LEU A 152 19.02 -1.06 -20.87
C LEU A 152 19.11 -0.38 -19.50
N GLN A 153 19.04 0.96 -19.50
CA GLN A 153 18.96 1.77 -18.28
C GLN A 153 17.51 2.18 -18.05
N GLY A 154 17.06 2.01 -16.80
CA GLY A 154 15.77 2.48 -16.35
C GLY A 154 15.82 3.98 -16.09
N THR A 155 14.66 4.62 -16.20
CA THR A 155 14.49 6.03 -15.84
C THR A 155 13.41 6.12 -14.79
N CYS A 156 13.72 6.76 -13.67
CA CYS A 156 12.74 7.10 -12.66
C CYS A 156 11.92 8.30 -13.14
N TYR A 157 10.83 7.99 -13.85
CA TYR A 157 9.98 9.02 -14.42
C TYR A 157 9.15 9.70 -13.33
N LYS A 158 9.43 10.98 -13.06
CA LYS A 158 8.76 11.79 -12.02
C LYS A 158 7.51 12.51 -12.50
N GLY A 159 7.23 12.47 -13.80
CA GLY A 159 6.01 13.04 -14.37
C GLY A 159 4.80 12.12 -14.22
N GLY A 160 3.62 12.64 -14.54
CA GLY A 160 2.36 11.88 -14.45
C GLY A 160 2.15 10.82 -15.54
N LEU A 161 3.08 10.66 -16.49
CA LEU A 161 2.95 9.73 -17.62
C LEU A 161 3.31 8.29 -17.24
N LEU A 162 2.40 7.35 -17.49
CA LEU A 162 2.66 5.92 -17.37
C LEU A 162 3.41 5.37 -18.61
N VAL A 163 4.70 5.07 -18.43
CA VAL A 163 5.54 4.47 -19.48
C VAL A 163 5.49 2.94 -19.46
N ASN A 164 5.70 2.32 -18.30
CA ASN A 164 5.68 0.87 -18.11
C ASN A 164 4.94 0.52 -16.81
N ARG A 165 5.50 0.97 -15.69
CA ARG A 165 4.89 0.94 -14.36
C ARG A 165 5.28 2.18 -13.60
N PHE A 166 4.45 2.61 -12.64
CA PHE A 166 4.87 3.64 -11.68
C PHE A 166 4.28 3.36 -10.31
N HIS A 167 4.91 3.96 -9.31
CA HIS A 167 4.35 4.15 -7.98
C HIS A 167 4.37 5.64 -7.68
N GLN A 168 3.28 6.16 -7.14
CA GLN A 168 3.09 7.56 -6.75
C GLN A 168 2.55 7.61 -5.34
N MET A 169 2.90 8.68 -4.65
CA MET A 169 2.43 8.96 -3.29
C MET A 169 2.21 10.45 -3.13
N CYS A 170 1.07 10.82 -2.55
CA CYS A 170 0.71 12.21 -2.35
C CYS A 170 -0.04 12.43 -1.04
N ASP A 171 0.15 13.60 -0.44
CA ASP A 171 -0.63 14.01 0.73
C ASP A 171 -2.01 14.49 0.29
N VAL A 172 -3.05 14.11 1.05
CA VAL A 172 -4.42 14.47 0.75
C VAL A 172 -4.75 15.80 1.42
N THR A 173 -4.81 16.86 0.61
CA THR A 173 -4.98 18.24 1.11
C THR A 173 -6.42 18.73 1.15
N ASN A 174 -7.40 17.86 0.82
CA ASN A 174 -8.81 18.23 0.82
C ASN A 174 -9.24 18.68 2.22
N LYS A 175 -9.62 19.95 2.36
CA LYS A 175 -9.95 20.58 3.64
C LYS A 175 -11.01 19.84 4.45
N LYS A 176 -11.97 19.18 3.79
CA LYS A 176 -13.02 18.42 4.48
C LYS A 176 -12.46 17.13 5.08
N ILE A 177 -11.60 16.43 4.33
CA ILE A 177 -10.97 15.19 4.78
C ILE A 177 -10.03 15.51 5.95
N VAL A 178 -9.14 16.50 5.78
CA VAL A 178 -8.20 16.91 6.83
C VAL A 178 -8.94 17.35 8.11
N ALA A 179 -10.07 18.05 7.98
CA ALA A 179 -10.87 18.46 9.14
C ALA A 179 -11.54 17.28 9.87
N ILE A 180 -11.94 16.22 9.16
CA ILE A 180 -12.51 15.01 9.77
C ILE A 180 -11.45 14.23 10.56
N LEU A 181 -10.20 14.28 10.09
CA LEU A 181 -9.12 13.45 10.62
C LEU A 181 -8.39 14.07 11.84
N ASP A 182 -8.89 15.20 12.35
CA ASP A 182 -8.45 15.83 13.61
C ASP A 182 -6.92 15.92 13.79
N GLY A 183 -6.23 16.40 12.75
CA GLY A 183 -4.78 16.61 12.77
C GLY A 183 -3.94 15.40 12.34
N LYS A 184 -4.56 14.25 12.04
CA LYS A 184 -3.87 13.12 11.39
C LYS A 184 -3.58 13.42 9.93
N ILE A 185 -2.54 12.77 9.39
CA ILE A 185 -2.03 13.03 8.04
C ILE A 185 -2.63 12.00 7.07
N PRO A 186 -3.61 12.38 6.22
CA PRO A 186 -4.08 11.51 5.16
C PRO A 186 -3.14 11.52 3.96
N GLN A 187 -2.86 10.34 3.42
CA GLN A 187 -1.99 10.15 2.28
C GLN A 187 -2.61 9.12 1.34
N ALA A 188 -2.32 9.22 0.06
CA ALA A 188 -2.75 8.25 -0.93
C ALA A 188 -1.53 7.73 -1.70
N THR A 189 -1.53 6.43 -1.97
CA THR A 189 -0.60 5.82 -2.90
C THR A 189 -1.35 5.30 -4.11
N PHE A 190 -0.67 5.34 -5.25
CA PHE A 190 -1.21 4.87 -6.51
C PHE A 190 -0.12 4.15 -7.29
N SER A 191 -0.39 2.94 -7.74
CA SER A 191 0.52 2.21 -8.63
C SER A 191 -0.23 1.75 -9.86
N CYS A 192 0.43 1.73 -11.01
CA CYS A 192 -0.17 1.25 -12.25
C CYS A 192 0.81 0.41 -13.04
N ASN A 193 0.29 -0.57 -13.78
CA ASN A 193 1.01 -1.35 -14.76
C ASN A 193 0.34 -1.19 -16.13
N LYS A 194 1.08 -0.62 -17.08
CA LYS A 194 0.57 -0.31 -18.42
C LYS A 194 0.20 -1.56 -19.21
N THR A 195 1.01 -2.61 -19.12
CA THR A 195 0.81 -3.84 -19.90
C THR A 195 -0.34 -4.67 -19.35
N ALA A 196 -0.53 -4.64 -18.03
CA ALA A 196 -1.66 -5.33 -17.39
C ALA A 196 -2.97 -4.53 -17.47
N GLU A 197 -2.92 -3.23 -17.80
CA GLU A 197 -4.06 -2.31 -17.74
C GLU A 197 -4.71 -2.26 -16.35
N THR A 198 -3.89 -2.41 -15.32
CA THR A 198 -4.34 -2.41 -13.92
C THR A 198 -3.67 -1.30 -13.12
N CYS A 199 -4.39 -0.82 -12.12
CA CYS A 199 -3.87 0.10 -11.12
C CYS A 199 -4.34 -0.30 -9.72
N ASP A 200 -3.58 0.07 -8.72
CA ASP A 200 -3.93 -0.05 -7.32
C ASP A 200 -3.93 1.32 -6.65
N PHE A 201 -4.88 1.51 -5.74
CA PHE A 201 -5.02 2.72 -4.94
C PHE A 201 -5.10 2.33 -3.47
N GLN A 202 -4.37 3.02 -2.61
CA GLN A 202 -4.47 2.84 -1.17
C GLN A 202 -4.58 4.18 -0.47
N PHE A 203 -5.39 4.20 0.59
CA PHE A 203 -5.56 5.36 1.45
C PHE A 203 -4.98 5.09 2.83
N TRP A 204 -4.19 6.03 3.31
CA TRP A 204 -3.40 5.93 4.53
C TRP A 204 -3.71 7.10 5.45
N ILE A 205 -3.66 6.85 6.75
CA ILE A 205 -3.74 7.87 7.78
C ILE A 205 -2.58 7.63 8.75
N ASP A 206 -1.69 8.60 8.88
CA ASP A 206 -0.44 8.47 9.63
C ASP A 206 0.35 7.21 9.21
N GLN A 207 0.42 6.95 7.89
CA GLN A 207 1.04 5.76 7.28
C GLN A 207 0.43 4.41 7.70
N LYS A 208 -0.76 4.41 8.30
CA LYS A 208 -1.57 3.22 8.57
C LYS A 208 -2.66 3.13 7.52
N GLU A 209 -2.68 2.01 6.80
CA GLU A 209 -3.64 1.79 5.73
C GLU A 209 -5.06 1.69 6.27
N SER A 210 -5.99 2.38 5.62
CA SER A 210 -7.42 2.33 5.92
C SER A 210 -8.13 1.39 4.98
N PHE A 211 -8.00 1.62 3.67
CA PHE A 211 -8.63 0.84 2.63
C PHE A 211 -7.78 0.85 1.37
N TYR A 212 -8.00 -0.18 0.55
CA TYR A 212 -7.30 -0.37 -0.72
C TYR A 212 -8.30 -0.70 -1.82
N CYS A 213 -7.93 -0.38 -3.06
CA CYS A 213 -8.73 -0.62 -4.23
C CYS A 213 -7.87 -1.19 -5.36
N ASP A 214 -8.43 -2.15 -6.09
CA ASP A 214 -7.93 -2.63 -7.36
C ASP A 214 -8.77 -2.02 -8.48
N LEU A 215 -8.10 -1.58 -9.53
CA LEU A 215 -8.70 -0.98 -10.70
C LEU A 215 -8.23 -1.75 -11.92
N ASP A 216 -9.18 -2.22 -12.73
CA ASP A 216 -8.88 -2.98 -13.95
C ASP A 216 -9.44 -2.27 -15.19
N GLN A 217 -8.93 -2.69 -16.35
CA GLN A 217 -9.31 -2.15 -17.66
C GLN A 217 -9.06 -0.65 -17.74
N CYS A 218 -7.87 -0.24 -17.31
CA CYS A 218 -7.45 1.15 -17.24
C CYS A 218 -6.94 1.65 -18.60
N GLY A 219 -7.63 2.65 -19.14
CA GLY A 219 -7.18 3.46 -20.26
C GLY A 219 -6.39 4.68 -19.79
N TYR A 220 -5.34 5.02 -20.52
CA TYR A 220 -4.42 6.12 -20.21
C TYR A 220 -4.39 7.13 -21.35
N SER A 221 -4.59 8.41 -21.05
CA SER A 221 -4.39 9.48 -22.04
C SER A 221 -3.64 10.67 -21.45
N PHE A 222 -2.70 11.21 -22.21
CA PHE A 222 -1.90 12.37 -21.81
C PHE A 222 -2.26 13.56 -22.70
N ASP A 223 -2.67 14.66 -22.09
CA ASP A 223 -2.89 15.92 -22.78
C ASP A 223 -1.65 16.81 -22.63
N SER A 224 -0.91 16.94 -23.74
CA SER A 224 0.30 17.76 -23.80
C SER A 224 0.05 19.26 -23.66
N ARG A 225 -1.19 19.74 -23.85
CA ARG A 225 -1.53 21.16 -23.72
C ARG A 225 -1.75 21.57 -22.27
N SER A 226 -2.40 20.71 -21.50
CA SER A 226 -2.67 20.93 -20.08
C SER A 226 -1.64 20.29 -19.15
N ASN A 227 -0.73 19.49 -19.70
CA ASN A 227 0.23 18.66 -18.96
C ASN A 227 -0.47 17.76 -17.93
N THR A 228 -1.67 17.29 -18.28
CA THR A 228 -2.54 16.48 -17.44
C THR A 228 -2.58 15.06 -17.98
N THR A 229 -2.54 14.08 -17.07
CA THR A 229 -2.72 12.68 -17.39
C THR A 229 -4.07 12.20 -16.85
N HIS A 230 -4.82 11.56 -17.73
CA HIS A 230 -6.12 10.98 -17.41
C HIS A 230 -6.01 9.48 -17.33
N TYR A 231 -6.47 8.95 -16.20
CA TYR A 231 -6.58 7.53 -15.91
C TYR A 231 -8.07 7.20 -15.86
N ASN A 232 -8.51 6.27 -16.71
CA ASN A 232 -9.90 5.87 -16.82
C ASN A 232 -10.02 4.35 -16.79
N CYS A 233 -10.37 3.82 -15.63
CA CYS A 233 -10.57 2.38 -15.42
C CYS A 233 -12.05 2.03 -15.46
N GLU A 234 -12.41 0.94 -16.12
CA GLU A 234 -13.82 0.53 -16.25
C GLU A 234 -14.36 -0.06 -14.95
N THR A 235 -13.50 -0.73 -14.18
CA THR A 235 -13.88 -1.40 -12.94
C THR A 235 -12.99 -0.96 -11.78
N VAL A 236 -13.61 -0.88 -10.60
CA VAL A 236 -12.94 -0.54 -9.34
C VAL A 236 -13.54 -1.43 -8.26
N ALA A 237 -12.70 -2.17 -7.56
CA ALA A 237 -13.07 -2.98 -6.41
C ALA A 237 -12.29 -2.49 -5.20
N CYS A 238 -12.98 -2.05 -4.14
CA CYS A 238 -12.33 -1.58 -2.92
C CYS A 238 -12.62 -2.52 -1.75
N LYS A 239 -11.72 -2.53 -0.76
CA LYS A 239 -11.87 -3.27 0.50
C LYS A 239 -11.37 -2.42 1.66
N CYS A 240 -12.16 -2.40 2.73
CA CYS A 240 -11.82 -1.75 3.99
C CYS A 240 -11.04 -2.73 4.87
N LEU A 241 -9.97 -2.25 5.52
CA LEU A 241 -9.29 -3.02 6.54
C LEU A 241 -10.04 -2.87 7.87
N PRO A 242 -10.51 -3.98 8.49
CA PRO A 242 -11.25 -3.91 9.74
C PRO A 242 -10.48 -3.18 10.85
N ASP A 243 -11.23 -2.49 11.72
CA ASP A 243 -10.71 -1.76 12.87
C ASP A 243 -9.71 -0.64 12.52
N ARG A 244 -9.64 -0.22 11.25
CA ARG A 244 -8.86 0.94 10.82
C ARG A 244 -9.71 2.20 10.82
N MET A 245 -9.05 3.35 10.92
CA MET A 245 -9.70 4.64 10.74
C MET A 245 -10.37 4.67 9.37
N LEU A 246 -11.62 5.15 9.32
CA LEU A 246 -12.54 5.07 8.17
C LEU A 246 -13.17 3.69 7.91
N CYS A 247 -12.74 2.62 8.58
CA CYS A 247 -13.21 1.24 8.34
C CYS A 247 -13.55 0.52 9.65
N GLY A 248 -14.36 1.17 10.49
CA GLY A 248 -14.93 0.55 11.70
C GLY A 248 -14.20 0.85 13.02
N GLU A 249 -13.12 1.63 13.00
CA GLU A 249 -12.51 2.12 14.25
C GLU A 249 -13.53 2.95 15.06
N LYS A 250 -13.73 2.58 16.34
CA LYS A 250 -14.82 3.08 17.19
C LYS A 250 -14.83 4.61 17.28
N GLY A 251 -15.99 5.20 16.99
CA GLY A 251 -16.21 6.65 17.12
C GLY A 251 -15.89 7.46 15.87
N LEU A 252 -15.56 6.80 14.76
CA LEU A 252 -15.20 7.44 13.49
C LEU A 252 -16.19 7.07 12.39
N ILE A 253 -16.16 7.84 11.29
CA ILE A 253 -16.95 7.55 10.09
C ILE A 253 -16.53 6.18 9.58
N ASP A 254 -17.48 5.28 9.33
CA ASP A 254 -17.22 3.97 8.73
C ASP A 254 -17.71 3.99 7.28
N ILE A 255 -16.78 3.77 6.34
CA ILE A 255 -17.07 3.71 4.91
C ILE A 255 -17.08 2.28 4.36
N SER A 256 -17.09 1.25 5.21
CA SER A 256 -17.05 -0.16 4.77
C SER A 256 -18.18 -0.56 3.81
N GLU A 257 -19.31 0.17 3.81
CA GLU A 257 -20.42 -0.06 2.86
C GLU A 257 -20.26 0.64 1.48
N PHE A 258 -19.36 1.61 1.35
CA PHE A 258 -19.16 2.36 0.09
C PHE A 258 -18.40 1.60 -1.02
N PRO A 259 -17.36 0.79 -0.72
CA PRO A 259 -16.60 0.00 -1.68
C PRO A 259 -17.36 -0.92 -2.64
N HIS A 260 -18.61 -1.30 -2.32
CA HIS A 260 -19.36 -2.33 -3.06
C HIS A 260 -20.27 -1.78 -4.17
N ARG A 261 -20.30 -0.48 -4.40
CA ARG A 261 -21.10 0.11 -5.50
C ARG A 261 -20.22 0.36 -6.72
N ASN A 262 -20.45 -0.41 -7.77
CA ASN A 262 -19.95 -0.14 -9.13
C ASN A 262 -20.51 1.21 -9.62
N ASP A 263 -19.86 2.33 -9.29
CA ASP A 263 -20.14 3.64 -9.91
C ASP A 263 -19.20 3.81 -11.11
N PRO A 264 -19.71 3.88 -12.35
CA PRO A 264 -18.92 4.11 -13.55
C PRO A 264 -18.17 5.47 -13.57
N ARG A 265 -18.40 6.35 -12.59
CA ARG A 265 -17.65 7.61 -12.41
C ARG A 265 -16.53 7.51 -11.38
N ALA A 266 -16.43 6.42 -10.61
CA ALA A 266 -15.36 6.23 -9.63
C ALA A 266 -14.00 5.92 -10.28
N GLY A 267 -13.99 5.38 -11.50
CA GLY A 267 -12.77 4.98 -12.21
C GLY A 267 -12.01 6.10 -12.92
N ARG A 268 -12.38 7.38 -12.73
CA ARG A 268 -11.71 8.52 -13.40
C ARG A 268 -10.82 9.29 -12.43
N LEU A 269 -9.51 9.12 -12.57
CA LEU A 269 -8.50 9.87 -11.83
C LEU A 269 -7.85 10.92 -12.73
N HIS A 270 -7.73 12.14 -12.21
CA HIS A 270 -7.09 13.28 -12.87
C HIS A 270 -5.79 13.61 -12.13
N LEU A 271 -4.65 13.43 -12.82
CA LEU A 271 -3.32 13.74 -12.33
C LEU A 271 -2.69 14.87 -13.15
#